data_AF-A0A419FRP8-F1
#
_entry.id   AF-A0A419FRP8-F1
#
_cell.length_a   1.000
_cell.length_b   1.000
_cell.length_c   1.000
_cell.angle_alpha   90.00
_cell.angle_beta   90.00
_cell.angle_gamma   90.00
#
_symmetry.space_group_name_H-M   'P 1'
#
loop_
_entity.id
_entity.type
_entity.pdbx_description
1 polymer ?
#
loop_
_entity_poly.entity_id
_entity_poly.type
_entity_poly.pdbx_seq_one_letter_code
_entity_poly.pdbx_strand_id
1 'polypeptide(L)'
;MGWNDGWTDKKRAIIGDDAEFYLAQLFKMYVNPNGSRRPDLISPANSYKPRFTLEVKSGKCAKGVMVDYQLHYALTSRDDYNDLPDTPQRVFEGMGIADFHAPKEIAYYHAVVSRDKSVKSEDIKMPFATMKIDWQDVYIAPNEFGFYSFVRAKTQRTGLSAAYIIEELTELMLRDARGVSVGLEARKMDPQSWQNLFGEDIKALVTGNLDDTTKHGRIRIDALRRIYPGVDDLKGMQLQGPQNTTLYILFDKDHYALFNTQLRKTIGERLPFMEEVALERIIAREWLRKVKPKIITREDMFGGKPEQVAKVYKGMTKVQWKTAQRLAQWRHADDTFEPIPMPFSDNGAKGNLDEVPY
;
A
#
# COMPACT_ATOMS: atom_id res chain seq x y z
N MET A 1 26.20 16.81 2.27
CA MET A 1 24.75 17.08 2.16
C MET A 1 24.38 16.94 0.69
N GLY A 2 23.89 15.77 0.31
CA GLY A 2 23.45 15.52 -1.07
C GLY A 2 22.08 16.13 -1.26
N TRP A 3 21.91 16.90 -2.32
CA TRP A 3 20.59 17.35 -2.78
C TRP A 3 19.74 16.11 -3.02
N ASN A 4 18.54 16.07 -2.44
CA ASN A 4 17.57 15.02 -2.72
C ASN A 4 16.85 15.47 -4.00
N ASP A 5 17.43 15.16 -5.14
CA ASP A 5 16.78 15.33 -6.44
C ASP A 5 15.48 14.54 -6.40
N GLY A 6 14.32 15.22 -6.44
CA GLY A 6 12.97 14.63 -6.33
C GLY A 6 12.64 13.51 -7.33
N TRP A 7 13.62 13.13 -8.14
CA TRP A 7 13.73 11.95 -8.99
C TRP A 7 13.83 10.62 -8.22
N THR A 8 14.54 10.56 -7.08
CA THR A 8 14.57 9.37 -6.21
C THR A 8 13.20 9.11 -5.59
N ASP A 9 12.49 10.17 -5.21
CA ASP A 9 11.14 10.09 -4.66
C ASP A 9 10.12 9.67 -5.73
N LYS A 10 10.22 10.21 -6.96
CA LYS A 10 9.38 9.77 -8.10
C LYS A 10 9.55 8.27 -8.44
N LYS A 11 10.75 7.70 -8.31
CA LYS A 11 10.98 6.25 -8.51
C LYS A 11 10.45 5.37 -7.39
N ARG A 12 10.56 5.84 -6.15
CA ARG A 12 10.01 5.15 -4.97
C ARG A 12 8.49 5.10 -5.05
N ALA A 13 7.86 6.19 -5.52
CA ALA A 13 6.42 6.25 -5.77
C ALA A 13 5.99 5.16 -6.76
N ILE A 14 6.65 5.03 -7.92
CA ILE A 14 6.28 4.01 -8.94
C ILE A 14 6.30 2.57 -8.40
N ILE A 15 7.28 2.22 -7.56
CA ILE A 15 7.37 0.88 -6.94
C ILE A 15 6.31 0.70 -5.85
N GLY A 16 5.98 1.77 -5.11
CA GLY A 16 4.86 1.80 -4.16
C GLY A 16 3.53 1.54 -4.86
N ASP A 17 3.23 2.33 -5.88
CA ASP A 17 2.00 2.25 -6.68
C ASP A 17 1.79 0.83 -7.25
N ASP A 18 2.82 0.17 -7.78
CA ASP A 18 2.68 -1.21 -8.29
C ASP A 18 2.39 -2.23 -7.19
N ALA A 19 2.90 -2.03 -5.96
CA ALA A 19 2.58 -2.87 -4.81
C ALA A 19 1.14 -2.67 -4.35
N GLU A 20 0.67 -1.42 -4.36
CA GLU A 20 -0.72 -1.07 -4.08
C GLU A 20 -1.66 -1.71 -5.11
N PHE A 21 -1.36 -1.59 -6.41
CA PHE A 21 -2.14 -2.24 -7.47
C PHE A 21 -2.14 -3.76 -7.32
N TYR A 22 -0.99 -4.37 -7.03
CA TYR A 22 -0.88 -5.80 -6.80
C TYR A 22 -1.81 -6.27 -5.68
N LEU A 23 -1.77 -5.63 -4.51
CA LEU A 23 -2.63 -5.99 -3.39
C LEU A 23 -4.10 -5.61 -3.61
N ALA A 24 -4.37 -4.48 -4.26
CA ALA A 24 -5.72 -4.06 -4.62
C ALA A 24 -6.42 -5.11 -5.49
N GLN A 25 -5.72 -5.65 -6.50
CA GLN A 25 -6.26 -6.69 -7.37
C GLN A 25 -6.38 -8.05 -6.68
N LEU A 26 -5.41 -8.40 -5.83
CA LEU A 26 -5.42 -9.65 -5.08
C LEU A 26 -6.56 -9.70 -4.06
N PHE A 27 -6.85 -8.57 -3.40
CA PHE A 27 -7.83 -8.47 -2.31
C PHE A 27 -9.17 -7.84 -2.71
N LYS A 28 -9.36 -7.48 -3.99
CA LYS A 28 -10.51 -6.73 -4.49
C LYS A 28 -10.75 -5.45 -3.68
N MET A 29 -9.75 -4.58 -3.60
CA MET A 29 -9.78 -3.30 -2.88
C MET A 29 -9.59 -2.12 -3.85
N TYR A 30 -10.02 -0.94 -3.42
CA TYR A 30 -9.75 0.31 -4.12
C TYR A 30 -8.47 0.96 -3.59
N VAL A 31 -7.71 1.56 -4.49
CA VAL A 31 -6.63 2.49 -4.12
C VAL A 31 -7.25 3.83 -3.79
N ASN A 32 -6.81 4.40 -2.69
CA ASN A 32 -7.28 5.69 -2.23
C ASN A 32 -6.59 6.82 -3.00
N PRO A 33 -7.31 7.67 -3.73
CA PRO A 33 -6.70 8.76 -4.49
C PRO A 33 -6.09 9.85 -3.57
N ASN A 34 -6.53 9.93 -2.31
CA ASN A 34 -6.11 10.91 -1.32
C ASN A 34 -5.22 10.28 -0.22
N GLY A 35 -4.12 9.64 -0.63
CA GLY A 35 -3.17 8.92 0.24
C GLY A 35 -2.38 9.77 1.26
N SER A 36 -2.82 11.00 1.56
CA SER A 36 -2.22 11.78 2.65
C SER A 36 -2.93 11.53 3.99
N ARG A 37 -4.25 11.38 4.02
CA ARG A 37 -5.01 11.33 5.30
C ARG A 37 -5.65 9.97 5.62
N ARG A 38 -5.45 8.97 4.76
CA ARG A 38 -6.16 7.70 4.80
C ARG A 38 -5.22 6.59 4.35
N PRO A 39 -5.50 5.32 4.72
CA PRO A 39 -4.75 4.18 4.22
C PRO A 39 -4.74 4.11 2.70
N ASP A 40 -3.66 3.56 2.15
CA ASP A 40 -3.46 3.38 0.71
C ASP A 40 -4.62 2.60 0.05
N LEU A 41 -5.12 1.54 0.70
CA LEU A 41 -6.18 0.68 0.17
C LEU A 41 -7.38 0.56 1.11
N ILE A 42 -8.57 0.43 0.51
CA ILE A 42 -9.82 0.17 1.22
C ILE A 42 -10.75 -0.71 0.41
N SER A 43 -11.37 -1.67 1.08
CA SER A 43 -12.35 -2.56 0.46
C SER A 43 -13.68 -1.86 0.12
N PRO A 44 -14.41 -2.36 -0.89
CA PRO A 44 -15.78 -1.93 -1.16
C PRO A 44 -16.69 -2.17 0.05
N ALA A 45 -17.74 -1.37 0.15
CA ALA A 45 -18.76 -1.57 1.17
C ALA A 45 -19.30 -3.00 1.13
N ASN A 46 -19.47 -3.62 2.30
CA ASN A 46 -19.99 -4.98 2.47
C ASN A 46 -19.16 -6.13 1.85
N SER A 47 -18.03 -5.85 1.19
CA SER A 47 -17.13 -6.91 0.68
C SER A 47 -16.42 -7.64 1.81
N TYR A 48 -16.14 -6.91 2.90
CA TYR A 48 -15.59 -7.45 4.13
C TYR A 48 -16.35 -6.96 5.36
N LYS A 49 -16.38 -7.80 6.40
CA LYS A 49 -16.90 -7.48 7.73
C LYS A 49 -15.89 -7.91 8.82
N PRO A 50 -15.30 -6.96 9.58
CA PRO A 50 -15.35 -5.50 9.36
C PRO A 50 -14.75 -5.09 7.99
N ARG A 51 -15.02 -3.86 7.55
CA ARG A 51 -14.45 -3.28 6.32
C ARG A 51 -12.93 -3.30 6.42
N PHE A 52 -12.28 -3.88 5.43
CA PHE A 52 -10.82 -4.04 5.44
C PHE A 52 -10.12 -2.84 4.81
N THR A 53 -9.06 -2.35 5.47
CA THR A 53 -8.18 -1.29 4.96
C THR A 53 -6.72 -1.70 5.14
N LEU A 54 -5.86 -1.23 4.22
CA LEU A 54 -4.44 -1.53 4.22
C LEU A 54 -3.62 -0.29 3.92
N GLU A 55 -2.64 -0.03 4.77
CA GLU A 55 -1.51 0.82 4.46
C GLU A 55 -0.40 -0.05 3.86
N VAL A 56 0.03 0.25 2.63
CA VAL A 56 0.94 -0.57 1.86
C VAL A 56 2.34 -0.01 1.90
N LYS A 57 3.31 -0.89 2.12
CA LYS A 57 4.73 -0.59 2.08
C LYS A 57 5.41 -1.62 1.22
N SER A 58 6.41 -1.21 0.45
CA SER A 58 7.17 -2.13 -0.39
C SER A 58 8.67 -1.88 -0.29
N GLY A 59 9.44 -2.96 -0.33
CA GLY A 59 10.88 -2.85 -0.15
C GLY A 59 11.66 -4.14 -0.33
N LYS A 60 12.99 -4.01 -0.41
CA LYS A 60 13.90 -5.16 -0.43
C LYS A 60 13.99 -5.75 0.99
N CYS A 61 14.21 -7.06 1.08
CA CYS A 61 14.35 -7.77 2.36
C CYS A 61 13.12 -7.60 3.28
N ALA A 62 11.91 -7.64 2.73
CA ALA A 62 10.68 -7.49 3.52
C ALA A 62 10.66 -6.26 4.44
N LYS A 63 11.25 -5.13 4.01
CA LYS A 63 11.34 -3.91 4.82
C LYS A 63 10.38 -2.84 4.30
N GLY A 64 9.39 -2.47 5.11
CA GLY A 64 8.54 -1.30 4.94
C GLY A 64 9.08 -0.09 5.72
N VAL A 65 8.87 1.12 5.20
CA VAL A 65 9.28 2.37 5.86
C VAL A 65 8.04 3.22 6.11
N MET A 66 7.75 3.48 7.38
CA MET A 66 6.60 4.24 7.84
C MET A 66 7.02 5.60 8.40
N VAL A 67 6.09 6.56 8.34
CA VAL A 67 6.14 7.85 9.01
C VAL A 67 5.07 7.84 10.11
N ASP A 68 5.36 8.41 11.28
CA ASP A 68 4.44 8.45 12.43
C ASP A 68 3.08 9.09 12.09
N TYR A 69 3.05 10.00 11.13
CA TYR A 69 1.82 10.56 10.54
C TYR A 69 0.85 9.48 10.07
N GLN A 70 1.29 8.30 9.65
CA GLN A 70 0.38 7.23 9.17
C GLN A 70 -0.35 6.52 10.32
N LEU A 71 0.07 6.71 11.57
CA LEU A 71 -0.52 6.02 12.72
C LEU A 71 -1.97 6.47 12.99
N HIS A 72 -2.30 7.73 12.68
CA HIS A 72 -3.65 8.27 12.92
C HIS A 72 -4.72 7.71 11.99
N TYR A 73 -4.34 7.00 10.92
CA TYR A 73 -5.31 6.45 9.96
C TYR A 73 -6.33 5.53 10.66
N ALA A 74 -5.93 4.81 11.71
CA ALA A 74 -6.85 3.97 12.49
C ALA A 74 -7.84 4.75 13.37
N LEU A 75 -7.67 6.07 13.56
CA LEU A 75 -8.56 6.93 14.34
C LEU A 75 -9.63 7.62 13.49
N THR A 76 -9.62 7.44 12.17
CA THR A 76 -10.58 8.10 11.28
C THR A 76 -11.98 7.48 11.42
N SER A 77 -12.99 8.33 11.32
CA SER A 77 -14.41 7.98 11.49
C SER A 77 -14.94 7.19 10.30
N ARG A 78 -16.06 6.48 10.46
CA ARG A 78 -16.77 5.86 9.33
C ARG A 78 -17.12 6.89 8.25
N ASP A 79 -17.51 8.09 8.67
CA ASP A 79 -17.90 9.17 7.78
C ASP A 79 -16.75 9.63 6.90
N ASP A 80 -15.51 9.61 7.42
CA ASP A 80 -14.31 9.86 6.61
C ASP A 80 -14.18 8.87 5.43
N TYR A 81 -14.82 7.70 5.47
CA TYR A 81 -14.78 6.72 4.37
C TYR A 81 -16.06 6.61 3.55
N ASN A 82 -17.09 7.38 3.91
CA ASN A 82 -18.34 7.47 3.14
C ASN A 82 -18.17 8.35 1.88
N ASP A 83 -17.09 9.12 1.75
CA ASP A 83 -16.82 9.95 0.56
C ASP A 83 -16.13 9.22 -0.61
N LEU A 84 -15.94 7.90 -0.51
CA LEU A 84 -15.34 7.08 -1.57
C LEU A 84 -16.40 6.60 -2.57
N PRO A 85 -16.03 6.34 -3.84
CA PRO A 85 -16.98 5.93 -4.88
C PRO A 85 -17.82 4.71 -4.44
N ASP A 86 -19.12 4.76 -4.79
CA ASP A 86 -20.26 3.91 -4.34
C ASP A 86 -21.07 4.35 -3.11
N THR A 87 -20.99 5.62 -2.67
CA THR A 87 -21.86 6.11 -1.60
C THR A 87 -22.89 7.13 -2.11
N PRO A 88 -24.21 6.85 -2.05
CA PRO A 88 -25.24 7.82 -2.40
C PRO A 88 -25.13 9.04 -1.48
N GLN A 89 -24.82 10.18 -2.09
CA GLN A 89 -24.68 11.46 -1.43
C GLN A 89 -26.02 11.86 -0.81
N ARG A 90 -26.07 11.96 0.53
CA ARG A 90 -26.94 12.91 1.22
C ARG A 90 -26.65 13.00 2.72
N VAL A 91 -26.64 14.27 3.15
CA VAL A 91 -26.66 14.77 4.53
C VAL A 91 -25.31 14.53 5.22
N PHE A 92 -24.58 15.52 5.76
CA PHE A 92 -25.05 16.46 6.78
C PHE A 92 -24.26 17.77 6.82
N GLU A 93 -25.04 18.85 6.96
CA GLU A 93 -24.67 20.03 7.71
C GLU A 93 -24.61 19.68 9.20
N GLY A 94 -23.49 20.05 9.83
CA GLY A 94 -23.37 20.32 11.25
C GLY A 94 -23.35 19.10 12.17
N MET A 95 -22.17 18.75 12.69
CA MET A 95 -22.07 18.10 14.00
C MET A 95 -20.71 18.28 14.65
N GLY A 96 -20.75 18.70 15.92
CA GLY A 96 -19.62 18.76 16.82
C GLY A 96 -19.07 17.36 17.13
N ILE A 97 -17.75 17.33 17.27
CA ILE A 97 -16.89 16.17 17.39
C ILE A 97 -17.20 15.44 18.71
N ALA A 98 -17.80 14.25 18.61
CA ALA A 98 -17.95 13.32 19.73
C ALA A 98 -17.28 11.98 19.38
N ASP A 99 -16.39 11.55 20.28
CA ASP A 99 -15.77 10.23 20.43
C ASP A 99 -15.03 9.61 19.24
N PHE A 100 -13.71 9.87 19.17
CA PHE A 100 -12.74 9.13 18.37
C PHE A 100 -12.54 7.70 18.92
N HIS A 101 -13.52 6.83 18.74
CA HIS A 101 -13.29 5.39 18.84
C HIS A 101 -12.95 4.84 17.46
N ALA A 102 -11.92 4.00 17.37
CA ALA A 102 -11.68 3.21 16.16
C ALA A 102 -12.99 2.49 15.80
N PRO A 103 -13.60 2.76 14.64
CA PRO A 103 -14.90 2.18 14.33
C PRO A 103 -14.74 0.65 14.30
N LYS A 104 -15.48 -0.08 15.16
CA LYS A 104 -15.53 -1.57 15.17
C LYS A 104 -15.91 -2.17 13.81
N GLU A 105 -16.33 -1.33 12.89
CA GLU A 105 -16.71 -1.64 11.52
C GLU A 105 -15.55 -1.56 10.53
N ILE A 106 -14.36 -1.10 10.92
CA ILE A 106 -13.16 -1.00 10.07
C ILE A 106 -11.97 -1.69 10.72
N ALA A 107 -11.33 -2.59 9.97
CA ALA A 107 -10.09 -3.26 10.29
C ALA A 107 -8.90 -2.56 9.62
N TYR A 108 -7.99 -2.01 10.42
CA TYR A 108 -6.79 -1.31 9.95
C TYR A 108 -5.52 -2.15 10.09
N TYR A 109 -4.83 -2.33 8.96
CA TYR A 109 -3.66 -3.19 8.87
C TYR A 109 -2.55 -2.51 8.04
N HIS A 110 -1.31 -2.89 8.31
CA HIS A 110 -0.15 -2.59 7.48
C HIS A 110 0.22 -3.81 6.66
N ALA A 111 0.54 -3.62 5.38
CA ALA A 111 1.10 -4.64 4.51
C ALA A 111 2.51 -4.26 4.07
N VAL A 112 3.46 -5.18 4.21
CA VAL A 112 4.80 -5.07 3.62
C VAL A 112 4.91 -6.07 2.48
N VAL A 113 5.09 -5.59 1.26
CA VAL A 113 5.33 -6.40 0.07
C VAL A 113 6.83 -6.47 -0.19
N SER A 114 7.40 -7.66 -0.05
CA SER A 114 8.81 -7.86 -0.39
C SER A 114 8.97 -7.96 -1.90
N ARG A 115 10.06 -7.40 -2.43
CA ARG A 115 10.43 -7.56 -3.85
C ARG A 115 11.78 -8.20 -4.02
N ASP A 116 11.95 -8.84 -5.16
CA ASP A 116 13.25 -9.34 -5.58
C ASP A 116 14.30 -8.20 -5.60
N LYS A 117 15.50 -8.55 -5.13
CA LYS A 117 16.66 -7.67 -5.04
C LYS A 117 17.27 -7.40 -6.41
N SER A 118 17.04 -8.27 -7.39
CA SER A 118 17.59 -8.19 -8.75
C SER A 118 17.21 -6.87 -9.45
N VAL A 119 15.98 -6.41 -9.25
CA VAL A 119 15.47 -5.17 -9.84
C VAL A 119 15.95 -3.95 -9.04
N LYS A 120 16.68 -3.06 -9.70
CA LYS A 120 17.13 -1.81 -9.12
C LYS A 120 16.20 -0.67 -9.51
N SER A 121 16.22 0.42 -8.74
CA SER A 121 15.42 1.61 -9.06
C SER A 121 15.84 2.29 -10.37
N GLU A 122 17.04 1.99 -10.87
CA GLU A 122 17.50 2.40 -12.20
C GLU A 122 16.82 1.63 -13.35
N ASP A 123 16.27 0.45 -13.08
CA ASP A 123 15.55 -0.37 -14.08
C ASP A 123 14.09 0.08 -14.27
N ILE A 124 13.60 0.88 -13.32
CA ILE A 124 12.23 1.38 -13.22
C ILE A 124 12.24 2.90 -13.51
N LYS A 125 12.39 3.24 -14.79
CA LYS A 125 12.36 4.63 -15.29
C LYS A 125 11.00 5.03 -15.87
N MET A 126 10.04 4.11 -15.88
CA MET A 126 8.67 4.28 -16.35
C MET A 126 7.74 3.34 -15.55
N PRO A 127 6.47 3.69 -15.31
CA PRO A 127 5.47 2.90 -14.61
C PRO A 127 5.31 1.51 -15.21
N PHE A 128 5.19 1.33 -16.53
CA PHE A 128 5.10 -0.02 -17.10
C PHE A 128 6.38 -0.85 -16.87
N ALA A 129 7.52 -0.23 -16.55
CA ALA A 129 8.71 -0.99 -16.18
C ALA A 129 8.55 -1.71 -14.84
N THR A 130 7.53 -1.39 -14.03
CA THR A 130 7.17 -2.18 -12.85
C THR A 130 6.82 -3.62 -13.21
N MET A 131 6.44 -3.91 -14.47
CA MET A 131 6.28 -5.29 -14.95
C MET A 131 7.53 -6.14 -14.79
N LYS A 132 8.72 -5.53 -14.64
CA LYS A 132 9.99 -6.21 -14.33
C LYS A 132 10.10 -6.64 -12.87
N ILE A 133 9.29 -6.09 -11.98
CA ILE A 133 9.28 -6.42 -10.55
C ILE A 133 8.59 -7.76 -10.39
N ASP A 134 9.31 -8.68 -9.76
CA ASP A 134 8.76 -9.91 -9.21
C ASP A 134 8.55 -9.68 -7.71
N TRP A 135 7.27 -9.63 -7.31
CA TRP A 135 6.89 -9.59 -5.91
C TRP A 135 7.20 -10.93 -5.25
N GLN A 136 7.58 -10.87 -3.99
CA GLN A 136 7.89 -12.00 -3.13
C GLN A 136 6.81 -12.04 -2.04
N ASP A 137 7.12 -12.67 -0.91
CA ASP A 137 6.22 -12.76 0.24
C ASP A 137 5.65 -11.40 0.69
N VAL A 138 4.41 -11.46 1.15
CA VAL A 138 3.63 -10.34 1.70
C VAL A 138 3.44 -10.56 3.20
N TYR A 139 3.60 -9.51 3.98
CA TYR A 139 3.52 -9.58 5.44
C TYR A 139 2.48 -8.57 5.93
N ILE A 140 1.44 -9.04 6.61
CA ILE A 140 0.32 -8.23 7.06
C ILE A 140 0.28 -8.26 8.59
N ALA A 141 0.15 -7.09 9.22
CA ALA A 141 0.04 -6.96 10.67
C ALA A 141 -0.96 -5.85 11.03
N PRO A 142 -1.62 -5.93 12.20
CA PRO A 142 -2.58 -4.91 12.62
C PRO A 142 -1.89 -3.55 12.86
N ASN A 143 -2.66 -2.46 12.79
CA ASN A 143 -2.12 -1.11 13.02
C ASN A 143 -1.37 -0.97 14.36
N GLU A 144 -1.89 -1.61 15.39
CA GLU A 144 -1.32 -1.66 16.75
C GLU A 144 0.12 -2.20 16.73
N PHE A 145 0.42 -3.19 15.87
CA PHE A 145 1.78 -3.69 15.69
C PHE A 145 2.72 -2.60 15.16
N GLY A 146 2.23 -1.79 14.20
CA GLY A 146 2.94 -0.62 13.68
C GLY A 146 3.17 0.44 14.77
N PHE A 147 2.14 0.76 15.55
CA PHE A 147 2.21 1.69 16.67
C PHE A 147 3.27 1.28 17.70
N TYR A 148 3.22 0.05 18.21
CA TYR A 148 4.21 -0.42 19.19
C TYR A 148 5.61 -0.58 18.59
N SER A 149 5.73 -0.80 17.28
CA SER A 149 7.03 -0.73 16.58
C SER A 149 7.63 0.68 16.64
N PHE A 150 6.81 1.73 16.53
CA PHE A 150 7.23 3.11 16.75
C PHE A 150 7.63 3.35 18.20
N VAL A 151 6.80 2.93 19.16
CA VAL A 151 7.09 3.07 20.60
C VAL A 151 8.46 2.48 20.92
N ARG A 152 8.69 1.21 20.55
CA ARG A 152 9.95 0.50 20.77
C ARG A 152 11.15 1.28 20.23
N ALA A 153 11.04 1.74 18.99
CA ALA A 153 12.16 2.36 18.31
C ALA A 153 12.43 3.77 18.84
N LYS A 154 11.39 4.53 19.18
CA LYS A 154 11.55 5.87 19.76
C LYS A 154 12.08 5.78 21.18
N THR A 155 11.62 4.85 22.02
CA THR A 155 12.24 4.51 23.32
C THR A 155 13.73 4.21 23.16
N GLN A 156 14.12 3.41 22.17
CA GLN A 156 15.54 3.10 21.93
C GLN A 156 16.35 4.34 21.50
N ARG A 157 15.76 5.24 20.71
CA ARG A 157 16.46 6.45 20.21
C ARG A 157 16.59 7.53 21.28
N THR A 158 15.58 7.72 22.11
CA THR A 158 15.50 8.85 23.06
C THR A 158 15.88 8.47 24.49
N GLY A 159 15.85 7.18 24.84
CA GLY A 159 16.01 6.70 26.21
C GLY A 159 14.79 6.93 27.12
N LEU A 160 13.69 7.47 26.57
CA LEU A 160 12.45 7.72 27.31
C LEU A 160 11.65 6.43 27.51
N SER A 161 10.86 6.37 28.58
CA SER A 161 10.04 5.19 28.90
C SER A 161 8.98 4.92 27.82
N ALA A 162 8.62 3.65 27.65
CA ALA A 162 7.58 3.27 26.69
C ALA A 162 6.24 3.95 27.01
N ALA A 163 5.88 4.08 28.29
CA ALA A 163 4.66 4.76 28.73
C ALA A 163 4.61 6.22 28.26
N TYR A 164 5.70 6.97 28.45
CA TYR A 164 5.78 8.36 27.98
C TYR A 164 5.65 8.45 26.46
N ILE A 165 6.33 7.58 25.72
CA ILE A 165 6.27 7.56 24.25
C ILE A 165 4.87 7.19 23.74
N ILE A 166 4.16 6.29 24.43
CA ILE A 166 2.77 5.93 24.11
C ILE A 166 1.86 7.15 24.25
N GLU A 167 1.97 7.88 25.35
CA GLU A 167 1.20 9.12 25.58
C GLU A 167 1.49 10.15 24.47
N GLU A 168 2.78 10.41 24.20
CA GLU A 168 3.22 11.37 23.18
C GLU A 168 2.70 11.01 21.78
N LEU A 169 2.80 9.75 21.36
CA LEU A 169 2.31 9.29 20.05
C LEU A 169 0.78 9.33 19.97
N THR A 170 0.08 9.01 21.06
CA THR A 170 -1.38 9.05 21.10
C THR A 170 -1.88 10.49 20.94
N GLU A 171 -1.29 11.44 21.67
CA GLU A 171 -1.61 12.87 21.52
C GLU A 171 -1.34 13.36 20.11
N LEU A 172 -0.22 12.95 19.52
CA LEU A 172 0.11 13.28 18.15
C LEU A 172 -0.95 12.74 17.17
N MET A 173 -1.32 11.47 17.27
CA MET A 173 -2.33 10.86 16.40
C MET A 173 -3.67 11.59 16.51
N LEU A 174 -4.08 12.01 17.70
CA LEU A 174 -5.30 12.81 17.91
C LEU A 174 -5.21 14.19 17.24
N ARG A 175 -4.04 14.83 17.28
CA ARG A 175 -3.81 16.13 16.62
C ARG A 175 -3.80 15.99 15.10
N ASP A 176 -3.23 14.91 14.57
CA ASP A 176 -3.25 14.61 13.14
C ASP A 176 -4.68 14.35 12.65
N ALA A 177 -5.46 13.54 13.38
CA ALA A 177 -6.87 13.26 13.08
C ALA A 177 -7.74 14.53 13.09
N ARG A 178 -7.42 15.50 13.96
CA ARG A 178 -8.07 16.82 14.01
C ARG A 178 -7.54 17.82 12.98
N GLY A 179 -6.51 17.47 12.21
CA GLY A 179 -5.87 18.36 11.24
C GLY A 179 -5.13 19.55 11.84
N VAL A 180 -4.70 19.48 13.11
CA VAL A 180 -4.04 20.58 13.84
C VAL A 180 -2.53 20.34 14.07
N SER A 181 -1.98 19.27 13.49
CA SER A 181 -0.57 18.89 13.58
C SER A 181 0.22 19.34 12.33
N VAL A 182 1.54 19.21 12.40
CA VAL A 182 2.42 19.43 11.24
C VAL A 182 2.13 18.37 10.17
N GLY A 183 1.98 18.79 8.91
CA GLY A 183 1.66 17.88 7.82
C GLY A 183 2.77 16.88 7.50
N LEU A 184 2.42 15.86 6.71
CA LEU A 184 3.31 14.77 6.29
C LEU A 184 4.68 15.24 5.76
N GLU A 185 4.73 16.31 4.99
CA GLU A 185 5.99 16.81 4.41
C GLU A 185 6.97 17.31 5.48
N ALA A 186 6.49 17.94 6.55
CA ALA A 186 7.34 18.32 7.66
C ALA A 186 7.88 17.09 8.42
N ARG A 187 7.03 16.07 8.61
CA ARG A 187 7.40 14.80 9.26
C ARG A 187 8.46 14.02 8.47
N LYS A 188 8.40 14.04 7.14
CA LYS A 188 9.43 13.42 6.29
C LYS A 188 10.82 14.02 6.51
N MET A 189 10.90 15.29 6.94
CA MET A 189 12.16 15.98 7.24
C MET A 189 12.66 15.72 8.66
N ASP A 190 11.85 15.11 9.53
CA ASP A 190 12.24 14.74 10.90
C ASP A 190 12.69 13.28 10.98
N PRO A 191 13.98 12.98 11.23
CA PRO A 191 14.47 11.61 11.39
C PRO A 191 13.78 10.81 12.50
N GLN A 192 13.21 11.48 13.52
CA GLN A 192 12.51 10.82 14.63
C GLN A 192 11.12 10.32 14.25
N SER A 193 10.54 10.89 13.20
CA SER A 193 9.21 10.53 12.68
C SER A 193 9.23 9.26 11.82
N TRP A 194 10.41 8.68 11.54
CA TRP A 194 10.53 7.47 10.70
C TRP A 194 10.66 6.18 11.53
N GLN A 195 10.03 5.10 11.04
CA GLN A 195 10.22 3.76 11.56
C GLN A 195 10.16 2.69 10.47
N ASN A 196 10.94 1.62 10.64
CA ASN A 196 10.88 0.46 9.75
C ASN A 196 9.94 -0.61 10.30
N LEU A 197 9.15 -1.20 9.41
CA LEU A 197 8.39 -2.42 9.65
C LEU A 197 9.10 -3.58 8.92
N PHE A 198 9.37 -4.68 9.63
CA PHE A 198 10.11 -5.82 9.10
C PHE A 198 9.19 -7.03 8.97
N GLY A 199 8.96 -7.46 7.73
CA GLY A 199 8.13 -8.63 7.42
C GLY A 199 8.70 -9.93 7.97
N GLU A 200 10.03 -10.07 8.05
CA GLU A 200 10.66 -11.23 8.70
C GLU A 200 10.26 -11.36 10.19
N ASP A 201 10.04 -10.24 10.89
CA ASP A 201 9.56 -10.27 12.27
C ASP A 201 8.09 -10.72 12.35
N ILE A 202 7.27 -10.26 11.39
CA ILE A 202 5.87 -10.69 11.25
C ILE A 202 5.81 -12.18 10.94
N LYS A 203 6.64 -12.68 10.01
CA LYS A 203 6.75 -14.10 9.66
C LYS A 203 7.09 -14.95 10.86
N ALA A 204 8.15 -14.59 11.61
CA ALA A 204 8.56 -15.34 12.79
C ALA A 204 7.44 -15.46 13.85
N LEU A 205 6.61 -14.42 13.99
CA LEU A 205 5.45 -14.46 14.87
C LEU A 205 4.31 -15.32 14.29
N VAL A 206 4.05 -15.25 12.98
CA VAL A 206 3.03 -16.09 12.29
C VAL A 206 3.37 -17.57 12.38
N THR A 207 4.64 -17.93 12.18
CA THR A 207 5.12 -19.32 12.18
C THR A 207 5.40 -19.85 13.59
N GLY A 208 5.51 -18.96 14.59
CA GLY A 208 6.01 -19.29 15.91
C GLY A 208 7.50 -19.65 15.94
N ASN A 209 8.24 -19.42 14.84
CA ASN A 209 9.63 -19.79 14.70
C ASN A 209 10.53 -18.54 14.62
N LEU A 210 11.26 -18.25 15.70
CA LEU A 210 12.20 -17.11 15.76
C LEU A 210 13.42 -17.27 14.83
N ASP A 211 13.65 -18.45 14.26
CA ASP A 211 14.67 -18.67 13.23
C ASP A 211 14.28 -18.08 11.86
N ASP A 212 13.00 -17.75 11.65
CA ASP A 212 12.53 -17.08 10.44
C ASP A 212 12.88 -15.57 10.40
N THR A 213 13.51 -15.05 11.46
CA THR A 213 14.03 -13.68 11.50
C THR A 213 15.51 -13.62 11.87
N THR A 214 16.12 -12.46 11.62
CA THR A 214 17.51 -12.17 11.96
C THR A 214 17.76 -12.11 13.47
N LYS A 215 19.03 -12.18 13.90
CA LYS A 215 19.43 -11.94 15.30
C LYS A 215 18.90 -10.62 15.85
N HIS A 216 18.96 -9.55 15.04
CA HIS A 216 18.38 -8.26 15.41
C HIS A 216 16.85 -8.32 15.47
N GLY A 217 16.19 -9.09 14.61
CA GLY A 217 14.75 -9.34 14.66
C GLY A 217 14.29 -9.99 15.95
N ARG A 218 15.02 -11.00 16.46
CA ARG A 218 14.72 -11.61 17.76
C ARG A 218 14.74 -10.58 18.90
N ILE A 219 15.76 -9.73 18.93
CA ILE A 219 15.87 -8.63 19.91
C ILE A 219 14.69 -7.65 19.75
N ARG A 220 14.26 -7.35 18.52
CA ARG A 220 13.10 -6.49 18.27
C ARG A 220 11.80 -7.12 18.77
N ILE A 221 11.56 -8.39 18.48
CA ILE A 221 10.37 -9.14 18.91
C ILE A 221 10.32 -9.23 20.45
N ASP A 222 11.44 -9.57 21.09
CA ASP A 222 11.51 -9.66 22.55
C ASP A 222 11.25 -8.31 23.22
N ALA A 223 11.75 -7.22 22.65
CA ALA A 223 11.46 -5.88 23.13
C ALA A 223 9.99 -5.49 22.90
N LEU A 224 9.40 -5.91 21.77
CA LEU A 224 7.98 -5.66 21.45
C LEU A 224 7.05 -6.36 22.44
N ARG A 225 7.32 -7.63 22.79
CA ARG A 225 6.58 -8.41 23.80
C ARG A 225 6.50 -7.76 25.17
N ARG A 226 7.49 -6.95 25.54
CA ARG A 226 7.52 -6.25 26.83
C ARG A 226 6.63 -5.02 26.87
N ILE A 227 6.30 -4.44 25.71
CA ILE A 227 5.62 -3.13 25.63
C ILE A 227 4.27 -3.19 24.93
N TYR A 228 4.01 -4.20 24.09
CA TYR A 228 2.75 -4.40 23.38
C TYR A 228 1.89 -5.41 24.15
N PRO A 229 0.86 -4.97 24.90
CA PRO A 229 -0.08 -5.86 25.56
C PRO A 229 -0.83 -6.70 24.52
N GLY A 230 -0.77 -8.03 24.64
CA GLY A 230 -1.50 -8.94 23.76
C GLY A 230 -0.83 -9.25 22.42
N VAL A 231 0.45 -8.93 22.21
CA VAL A 231 1.15 -9.31 20.97
C VAL A 231 1.15 -10.83 20.75
N ASP A 232 1.25 -11.62 21.84
CA ASP A 232 1.22 -13.08 21.78
C ASP A 232 -0.22 -13.64 21.69
N ASP A 233 -1.25 -12.79 21.85
CA ASP A 233 -2.65 -13.16 21.64
C ASP A 233 -3.06 -13.08 20.15
N LEU A 234 -2.28 -12.34 19.34
CA LEU A 234 -2.47 -12.25 17.90
C LEU A 234 -2.42 -13.64 17.26
N LYS A 235 -3.29 -13.86 16.28
CA LYS A 235 -3.33 -15.10 15.51
C LYS A 235 -2.51 -14.97 14.24
N GLY A 236 -1.80 -16.04 13.91
CA GLY A 236 -1.03 -16.18 12.67
C GLY A 236 -1.78 -17.00 11.63
N MET A 237 -1.66 -16.62 10.36
CA MET A 237 -2.12 -17.40 9.22
C MET A 237 -1.17 -17.27 8.04
N GLN A 238 -1.07 -18.34 7.26
CA GLN A 238 -0.40 -18.35 5.97
C GLN A 238 -1.41 -18.62 4.86
N LEU A 239 -1.34 -17.83 3.80
CA LEU A 239 -2.12 -18.03 2.58
C LEU A 239 -1.18 -18.06 1.37
N GLN A 240 -1.44 -18.96 0.43
CA GLN A 240 -0.71 -18.98 -0.83
C GLN A 240 -1.18 -17.81 -1.70
N GLY A 241 -0.23 -16.99 -2.15
CA GLY A 241 -0.44 -15.93 -3.13
C GLY A 241 0.02 -16.37 -4.53
N PRO A 242 -0.15 -15.49 -5.54
CA PRO A 242 0.28 -15.76 -6.91
C PRO A 242 1.80 -15.83 -7.00
N GLN A 243 2.33 -16.44 -8.06
CA GLN A 243 3.76 -16.57 -8.35
C GLN A 243 4.58 -17.23 -7.22
N ASN A 244 4.00 -18.24 -6.55
CA ASN A 244 4.59 -18.92 -5.39
C ASN A 244 4.88 -18.02 -4.17
N THR A 245 4.28 -16.83 -4.09
CA THR A 245 4.40 -15.96 -2.91
C THR A 245 3.62 -16.50 -1.72
N THR A 246 4.10 -16.25 -0.50
CA THR A 246 3.33 -16.55 0.71
C THR A 246 2.89 -15.25 1.39
N LEU A 247 1.63 -15.20 1.80
CA LEU A 247 1.09 -14.14 2.64
C LEU A 247 1.17 -14.60 4.11
N TYR A 248 1.98 -13.91 4.91
CA TYR A 248 2.07 -14.10 6.36
C TYR A 248 1.23 -13.04 7.05
N ILE A 249 0.17 -13.46 7.74
CA ILE A 249 -0.83 -12.55 8.29
C ILE A 249 -0.88 -12.73 9.81
N LEU A 250 -0.55 -11.66 10.55
CA LEU A 250 -0.90 -11.50 11.95
C LEU A 250 -2.21 -10.72 12.05
N PHE A 251 -3.14 -11.19 12.88
CA PHE A 251 -4.44 -10.54 13.05
C PHE A 251 -5.01 -10.68 14.47
N ASP A 252 -5.86 -9.74 14.84
CA ASP A 252 -6.63 -9.80 16.10
C ASP A 252 -7.60 -10.99 16.07
N LYS A 253 -7.79 -11.66 17.21
CA LYS A 253 -8.73 -12.79 17.36
C LYS A 253 -10.14 -12.44 16.88
N ASP A 254 -10.58 -11.19 17.03
CA ASP A 254 -11.91 -10.73 16.64
C ASP A 254 -12.05 -10.59 15.12
N HIS A 255 -10.92 -10.58 14.39
CA HIS A 255 -10.86 -10.55 12.92
C HIS A 255 -10.66 -11.94 12.29
N TYR A 256 -10.87 -13.03 13.03
CA TYR A 256 -10.73 -14.38 12.49
C TYR A 256 -11.58 -14.64 11.24
N ALA A 257 -12.86 -14.23 11.25
CA ALA A 257 -13.75 -14.41 10.10
C ALA A 257 -13.31 -13.58 8.88
N LEU A 258 -12.76 -12.39 9.11
CA LEU A 258 -12.22 -11.51 8.06
C LEU A 258 -11.12 -12.24 7.27
N PHE A 259 -10.12 -12.79 7.96
CA PHE A 259 -8.99 -13.44 7.29
C PHE A 259 -9.28 -14.87 6.88
N ASN A 260 -9.81 -15.70 7.78
CA ASN A 260 -9.94 -17.14 7.54
C ASN A 260 -11.04 -17.50 6.55
N THR A 261 -12.07 -16.66 6.45
CA THR A 261 -13.22 -16.93 5.57
C THR A 261 -13.21 -15.98 4.38
N GLN A 262 -13.26 -14.66 4.64
CA GLN A 262 -13.54 -13.68 3.59
C GLN A 262 -12.31 -13.44 2.71
N LEU A 263 -11.16 -13.08 3.29
CA LEU A 263 -9.94 -12.83 2.53
C LEU A 263 -9.43 -14.10 1.85
N ARG A 264 -9.41 -15.24 2.56
CA ARG A 264 -9.05 -16.54 1.99
C ARG A 264 -9.89 -16.87 0.75
N LYS A 265 -11.22 -16.66 0.82
CA LYS A 265 -12.11 -16.86 -0.32
C LYS A 265 -11.76 -15.91 -1.48
N THR A 266 -11.60 -14.62 -1.20
CA THR A 266 -11.23 -13.63 -2.24
C THR A 266 -9.92 -13.99 -2.92
N ILE A 267 -8.89 -14.37 -2.16
CA ILE A 267 -7.61 -14.80 -2.73
C ILE A 267 -7.80 -16.05 -3.60
N GLY A 268 -8.54 -17.05 -3.12
CA GLY A 268 -8.83 -18.26 -3.91
C GLY A 268 -9.51 -17.97 -5.24
N GLU A 269 -10.44 -17.00 -5.27
CA GLU A 269 -11.11 -16.55 -6.49
C GLU A 269 -10.20 -15.74 -7.41
N ARG A 270 -9.29 -14.92 -6.84
CA ARG A 270 -8.41 -14.03 -7.61
C ARG A 270 -7.14 -14.69 -8.09
N LEU A 271 -6.69 -15.77 -7.45
CA LEU A 271 -5.41 -16.41 -7.72
C LEU A 271 -5.21 -16.77 -9.21
N PRO A 272 -6.17 -17.41 -9.93
CA PRO A 272 -5.97 -17.76 -11.33
C PRO A 272 -5.75 -16.53 -12.22
N PHE A 273 -6.55 -15.47 -12.02
CA PHE A 273 -6.42 -14.22 -12.76
C PHE A 273 -5.08 -13.53 -12.52
N MET A 274 -4.61 -13.56 -11.26
CA MET A 274 -3.32 -12.95 -10.89
C MET A 274 -2.14 -13.74 -11.49
N GLU A 275 -2.23 -15.07 -11.59
CA GLU A 275 -1.22 -15.89 -12.27
C GLU A 275 -1.18 -15.62 -13.77
N GLU A 276 -2.33 -15.46 -14.42
CA GLU A 276 -2.39 -15.08 -15.84
C GLU A 276 -1.77 -13.70 -16.08
N VAL A 277 -2.12 -12.71 -15.26
CA VAL A 277 -1.52 -11.37 -15.32
C VAL A 277 -0.01 -11.42 -15.11
N ALA A 278 0.47 -12.24 -14.18
CA ALA A 278 1.91 -12.43 -13.95
C ALA A 278 2.62 -13.01 -15.19
N LEU A 279 2.04 -14.01 -15.83
CA LEU A 279 2.56 -14.59 -17.08
C LEU A 279 2.57 -13.57 -18.21
N GLU A 280 1.50 -12.80 -18.36
CA GLU A 280 1.42 -11.72 -19.35
C GLU A 280 2.46 -10.63 -19.10
N ARG A 281 2.70 -10.26 -17.83
CA ARG A 281 3.76 -9.31 -17.44
C ARG A 281 5.13 -9.84 -17.86
N ILE A 282 5.41 -11.14 -17.69
CA ILE A 282 6.67 -11.76 -18.16
C ILE A 282 6.83 -11.59 -19.68
N ILE A 283 5.79 -11.86 -20.46
CA ILE A 283 5.81 -11.69 -21.93
C ILE A 283 6.01 -10.22 -22.31
N ALA A 284 5.32 -9.31 -21.63
CA ALA A 284 5.38 -7.87 -21.89
C ALA A 284 6.76 -7.26 -21.60
N ARG A 285 7.60 -7.90 -20.75
CA ARG A 285 9.00 -7.47 -20.51
C ARG A 285 9.82 -7.42 -21.80
N GLU A 286 9.55 -8.29 -22.77
CA GLU A 286 10.26 -8.27 -24.07
C GLU A 286 9.94 -7.02 -24.89
N TRP A 287 8.73 -6.46 -24.76
CA TRP A 287 8.38 -5.21 -25.41
C TRP A 287 9.16 -4.04 -24.82
N LEU A 288 9.30 -4.03 -23.48
CA LEU A 288 10.04 -3.00 -22.76
C LEU A 288 11.53 -2.97 -23.11
N ARG A 289 12.13 -4.10 -23.49
CA ARG A 289 13.53 -4.15 -23.97
C ARG A 289 13.74 -3.40 -25.28
N LYS A 290 12.71 -3.35 -26.14
CA LYS A 290 12.76 -2.72 -27.47
C LYS A 290 12.49 -1.21 -27.41
N VAL A 291 11.94 -0.71 -26.30
CA VAL A 291 11.68 0.72 -26.09
C VAL A 291 12.93 1.38 -25.53
N LYS A 292 13.47 2.40 -26.23
CA LYS A 292 14.53 3.24 -25.67
C LYS A 292 13.91 4.10 -24.57
N PRO A 293 14.30 3.94 -23.29
CA PRO A 293 13.72 4.73 -22.22
C PRO A 293 14.17 6.19 -22.37
N LYS A 294 13.28 7.07 -22.84
CA LYS A 294 13.35 8.47 -22.42
C LYS A 294 12.73 8.54 -21.03
N ILE A 295 13.32 9.34 -20.16
CA ILE A 295 12.76 9.60 -18.83
C ILE A 295 11.36 10.17 -19.05
N ILE A 296 10.36 9.45 -18.57
CA ILE A 296 8.98 9.92 -18.56
C ILE A 296 8.66 10.21 -17.10
N THR A 297 8.37 11.48 -16.78
CA THR A 297 7.97 11.85 -15.43
C THR A 297 6.55 11.36 -15.15
N ARG A 298 6.15 11.38 -13.87
CA ARG A 298 4.74 11.20 -13.49
C ARG A 298 3.87 12.11 -14.37
N GLU A 299 4.15 13.41 -14.44
CA GLU A 299 3.36 14.35 -15.26
C GLU A 299 3.25 13.98 -16.76
N ASP A 300 4.29 13.39 -17.36
CA ASP A 300 4.29 13.05 -18.79
C ASP A 300 3.39 11.84 -19.17
N MET A 301 3.10 10.93 -18.24
CA MET A 301 2.13 9.82 -18.46
C MET A 301 0.77 10.09 -17.88
N PHE A 302 0.72 11.03 -16.94
CA PHE A 302 -0.39 11.37 -16.09
C PHE A 302 -0.73 12.86 -16.30
N GLY A 303 -0.71 13.35 -17.55
CA GLY A 303 -0.92 14.79 -17.86
C GLY A 303 -0.28 15.29 -19.16
N GLY A 304 0.61 14.51 -19.78
CA GLY A 304 1.25 14.86 -21.04
C GLY A 304 0.27 14.89 -22.23
N LYS A 305 0.45 15.84 -23.15
CA LYS A 305 -0.33 15.89 -24.39
C LYS A 305 -0.12 14.58 -25.18
N PRO A 306 -1.11 14.05 -25.92
CA PRO A 306 -0.99 12.81 -26.71
C PRO A 306 0.25 12.76 -27.63
N GLU A 307 0.71 13.92 -28.08
CA GLU A 307 1.91 14.11 -28.90
C GLU A 307 3.24 13.85 -28.14
N GLN A 308 3.29 14.14 -26.84
CA GLN A 308 4.44 13.86 -25.97
C GLN A 308 4.54 12.36 -25.66
N VAL A 309 3.37 11.73 -25.46
CA VAL A 309 3.22 10.28 -25.34
C VAL A 309 3.76 9.62 -26.62
N ALA A 310 3.24 9.96 -27.81
CA ALA A 310 3.64 9.37 -29.09
C ALA A 310 5.17 9.37 -29.38
N LYS A 311 5.92 10.39 -28.93
CA LYS A 311 7.38 10.50 -29.14
C LYS A 311 8.21 9.57 -28.27
N VAL A 312 7.69 9.06 -27.15
CA VAL A 312 8.43 8.14 -26.28
C VAL A 312 8.26 6.68 -26.68
N TYR A 313 7.17 6.34 -27.38
CA TYR A 313 6.76 4.95 -27.63
C TYR A 313 7.10 4.43 -29.03
N LYS A 314 8.12 5.00 -29.70
CA LYS A 314 8.60 4.50 -31.00
C LYS A 314 9.05 3.04 -30.85
N GLY A 315 8.18 2.09 -31.23
CA GLY A 315 8.44 0.65 -31.13
C GLY A 315 7.31 -0.21 -30.53
N MET A 316 6.23 0.37 -30.01
CA MET A 316 5.04 -0.37 -29.55
C MET A 316 3.80 -0.04 -30.39
N THR A 317 2.96 -1.05 -30.64
CA THR A 317 1.63 -0.88 -31.24
C THR A 317 0.62 -0.35 -30.21
N LYS A 318 -0.50 0.23 -30.69
CA LYS A 318 -1.61 0.68 -29.82
C LYS A 318 -2.16 -0.45 -28.93
N VAL A 319 -2.16 -1.69 -29.43
CA VAL A 319 -2.59 -2.87 -28.67
C VAL A 319 -1.62 -3.17 -27.55
N GLN A 320 -0.32 -3.28 -27.84
CA GLN A 320 0.72 -3.52 -26.82
C GLN A 320 0.72 -2.44 -25.73
N TRP A 321 0.44 -1.20 -26.12
CA TRP A 321 0.31 -0.09 -25.18
C TRP A 321 -0.86 -0.29 -24.21
N LYS A 322 -2.07 -0.52 -24.72
CA LYS A 322 -3.25 -0.77 -23.89
C LYS A 322 -3.05 -1.98 -22.98
N THR A 323 -2.40 -3.02 -23.48
CA THR A 323 -2.02 -4.19 -22.69
C THR A 323 -1.04 -3.83 -21.58
N ALA A 324 0.03 -3.09 -21.87
CA ALA A 324 0.99 -2.65 -20.85
C ALA A 324 0.33 -1.77 -19.77
N GLN A 325 -0.62 -0.91 -20.14
CA GLN A 325 -1.40 -0.12 -19.20
C GLN A 325 -2.23 -0.98 -18.25
N ARG A 326 -2.97 -1.94 -18.79
CA ARG A 326 -3.75 -2.91 -17.99
C ARG A 326 -2.83 -3.69 -17.04
N LEU A 327 -1.72 -4.22 -17.55
CA LEU A 327 -0.80 -5.06 -16.80
C LEU A 327 -0.07 -4.31 -15.67
N ALA A 328 0.23 -3.01 -15.85
CA ALA A 328 0.80 -2.20 -14.77
C ALA A 328 -0.17 -1.95 -13.60
N GLN A 329 -1.47 -2.09 -13.84
CA GLN A 329 -2.50 -2.07 -12.79
C GLN A 329 -2.82 -3.45 -12.23
N TRP A 330 -2.04 -4.49 -12.60
CA TRP A 330 -2.29 -5.88 -12.24
C TRP A 330 -3.67 -6.42 -12.66
N ARG A 331 -4.31 -5.81 -13.67
CA ARG A 331 -5.65 -6.18 -14.10
C ARG A 331 -5.66 -7.33 -15.09
N HIS A 332 -6.59 -8.25 -14.90
CA HIS A 332 -6.95 -9.28 -15.87
C HIS A 332 -7.81 -8.70 -17.00
N ALA A 333 -7.82 -9.35 -18.17
CA ALA A 333 -8.63 -8.90 -19.32
C ALA A 333 -10.15 -8.91 -19.02
N ASP A 334 -10.58 -9.88 -18.21
CA ASP A 334 -11.98 -10.07 -17.80
C ASP A 334 -12.36 -9.30 -16.53
N ASP A 335 -11.47 -8.47 -15.98
CA ASP A 335 -11.80 -7.69 -14.79
C ASP A 335 -12.86 -6.65 -15.12
N THR A 336 -14.09 -6.93 -14.69
CA THR A 336 -15.24 -6.01 -14.75
C THR A 336 -15.19 -4.92 -13.68
N PHE A 337 -14.24 -5.02 -12.73
CA PHE A 337 -13.98 -3.95 -11.77
C PHE A 337 -13.64 -2.69 -12.55
N GLU A 338 -14.28 -1.57 -12.19
CA GLU A 338 -13.90 -0.29 -12.79
C GLU A 338 -12.39 -0.11 -12.63
N PRO A 339 -11.70 0.41 -13.67
CA PRO A 339 -10.28 0.73 -13.52
C PRO A 339 -10.16 1.54 -12.24
N ILE A 340 -9.26 1.13 -11.33
CA ILE A 340 -8.85 2.01 -10.23
C ILE A 340 -8.61 3.36 -10.88
N PRO A 341 -9.35 4.42 -10.50
CA PRO A 341 -9.21 5.70 -11.13
C PRO A 341 -7.74 6.04 -11.07
N MET A 342 -7.10 5.89 -12.23
CA MET A 342 -5.92 6.66 -12.52
C MET A 342 -6.38 8.11 -12.26
N PRO A 343 -5.52 9.03 -11.87
CA PRO A 343 -5.91 10.43 -11.65
C PRO A 343 -6.56 11.16 -12.87
N PHE A 344 -7.06 10.41 -13.87
CA PHE A 344 -7.73 10.77 -15.12
C PHE A 344 -8.96 9.88 -15.41
N SER A 345 -9.79 9.50 -14.43
CA SER A 345 -11.19 9.22 -14.81
C SER A 345 -11.80 10.58 -15.17
N ASP A 346 -12.03 10.80 -16.47
CA ASP A 346 -12.66 12.00 -17.03
C ASP A 346 -13.80 12.51 -16.16
N ASN A 347 -13.59 13.64 -15.48
CA ASN A 347 -14.67 14.48 -14.96
C ASN A 347 -14.45 15.95 -15.37
N GLY A 348 -13.96 16.17 -16.60
CA GLY A 348 -13.65 17.53 -17.06
C GLY A 348 -13.54 17.78 -18.56
N ALA A 349 -13.87 16.84 -19.45
CA ALA A 349 -13.86 17.14 -20.89
C ALA A 349 -15.04 16.46 -21.61
N LYS A 350 -16.19 17.15 -21.63
CA LYS A 350 -17.03 17.11 -22.82
C LYS A 350 -16.20 17.69 -23.97
N GLY A 351 -15.60 16.82 -24.78
CA GLY A 351 -14.87 17.21 -25.98
C GLY A 351 -14.83 16.05 -26.97
N ASN A 352 -15.53 16.22 -28.08
CA ASN A 352 -15.68 15.26 -29.17
C ASN A 352 -14.35 14.60 -29.57
N LEU A 353 -14.35 13.27 -29.65
CA LEU A 353 -13.29 12.47 -30.27
C LEU A 353 -13.59 12.11 -31.74
N ASP A 354 -14.52 12.82 -32.36
CA ASP A 354 -14.66 12.85 -33.81
C ASP A 354 -13.93 14.09 -34.31
N GLU A 355 -12.65 13.92 -34.66
CA GLU A 355 -11.87 14.71 -35.64
C GLU A 355 -10.37 14.62 -35.33
N VAL A 356 -9.68 13.65 -35.93
CA VAL A 356 -8.29 13.86 -36.36
C VAL A 356 -8.12 13.26 -37.76
N PRO A 357 -7.79 14.06 -38.78
CA PRO A 357 -7.57 13.59 -40.15
C PRO A 357 -6.19 12.95 -40.30
N TYR A 358 -6.17 11.85 -41.08
CA TYR A 358 -5.05 11.11 -41.72
C TYR A 358 -3.68 11.04 -41.04
#